data_AF-A0A5E5PQR2-F1
#
_entry.id   AF-A0A5E5PQR2-F1
#
_cell.length_a   1.000
_cell.length_b   1.000
_cell.length_c   1.000
_cell.angle_alpha   90.00
_cell.angle_beta   90.00
_cell.angle_gamma   90.00
#
_symmetry.space_group_name_H-M   'P 1'
#
loop_
_entity.id
_entity.type
_entity.pdbx_description
1 polymer ?
#
loop_
_entity_poly.entity_id
_entity_poly.type
_entity_poly.pdbx_seq_one_letter_code
_entity_poly.pdbx_strand_id
1 'polypeptide(L)'
;MNGSNIERLKSHYQYVYKHKMKDIPIVNNKLKVEVVGFVNWGEESGKQASKVGVLITPWFMNIVLLPNGIMQQKIRVGKTANILFPDGEYSFLTQLDDEFGVYLTCSLFSPMFEFKTQTQAVETATAVMGQLLQNDEFKKAEKDKKALVQKIKDDETLSKVTSRRDFLRGNKNNTQVL
;
A
#
# COMPACT_ATOMS: atom_id res chain seq x y z
N MET A 1 6.44 -20.84 18.09
CA MET A 1 6.38 -20.29 16.72
C MET A 1 6.93 -18.85 16.76
N ASN A 2 8.20 -18.64 16.40
CA ASN A 2 8.85 -17.32 16.47
C ASN A 2 8.71 -16.57 15.14
N GLY A 3 7.47 -16.29 14.73
CA GLY A 3 7.21 -15.36 13.62
C GLY A 3 7.34 -13.90 14.09
N SER A 4 7.91 -13.04 13.25
CA SER A 4 7.91 -11.58 13.45
C SER A 4 6.49 -11.05 13.71
N ASN A 5 6.34 -10.01 14.54
CA ASN A 5 5.03 -9.35 14.75
C ASN A 5 4.38 -8.86 13.44
N ILE A 6 5.18 -8.60 12.39
CA ILE A 6 4.69 -8.27 11.05
C ILE A 6 3.93 -9.45 10.41
N GLU A 7 4.47 -10.66 10.54
CA GLU A 7 3.81 -11.87 10.02
C GLU A 7 2.56 -12.19 10.84
N ARG A 8 2.62 -12.02 12.16
CA ARG A 8 1.45 -12.20 13.03
C ARG A 8 0.33 -11.22 12.70
N LEU A 9 0.65 -9.94 12.47
CA LEU A 9 -0.28 -8.92 11.98
C LEU A 9 -0.95 -9.37 10.67
N LYS A 10 -0.15 -9.81 9.69
CA LYS A 10 -0.67 -10.31 8.40
C LYS A 10 -1.59 -11.51 8.60
N SER A 11 -1.17 -12.50 9.39
CA SER A 11 -1.95 -13.70 9.68
C SER A 11 -3.26 -13.39 10.39
N HIS A 12 -3.26 -12.46 11.35
CA HIS A 12 -4.46 -11.97 12.03
C HIS A 12 -5.47 -11.42 11.03
N TYR A 13 -5.05 -10.49 10.15
CA TYR A 13 -5.99 -9.91 9.19
C TYR A 13 -6.42 -10.89 8.10
N GLN A 14 -5.59 -11.87 7.73
CA GLN A 14 -6.02 -12.98 6.88
C GLN A 14 -7.09 -13.85 7.55
N TYR A 15 -6.96 -14.09 8.87
CA TYR A 15 -7.97 -14.78 9.65
C TYR A 15 -9.27 -13.97 9.70
N VAL A 16 -9.21 -12.68 10.01
CA VAL A 16 -10.36 -11.76 10.02
C VAL A 16 -11.05 -11.75 8.65
N TYR A 17 -10.28 -11.73 7.56
CA TYR A 17 -10.83 -11.79 6.23
C TYR A 17 -11.68 -13.05 6.03
N LYS A 18 -11.09 -14.23 6.29
CA LYS A 18 -11.73 -15.52 6.05
C LYS A 18 -12.98 -15.75 6.91
N HIS A 19 -12.99 -15.29 8.16
CA HIS A 19 -14.00 -15.69 9.15
C HIS A 19 -15.00 -14.59 9.48
N LYS A 20 -14.67 -13.32 9.23
CA LYS A 20 -15.51 -12.18 9.65
C LYS A 20 -15.92 -11.27 8.50
N MET A 21 -15.04 -11.09 7.50
CA MET A 21 -15.25 -10.05 6.47
C MET A 21 -15.65 -10.58 5.10
N LYS A 22 -15.34 -11.84 4.74
CA LYS A 22 -15.41 -12.37 3.36
C LYS A 22 -16.70 -12.02 2.60
N ASP A 23 -17.85 -12.07 3.27
CA ASP A 23 -19.16 -11.88 2.64
C ASP A 23 -19.76 -10.48 2.91
N ILE A 24 -18.98 -9.56 3.46
CA ILE A 24 -19.42 -8.18 3.72
C ILE A 24 -19.25 -7.33 2.44
N PRO A 25 -20.25 -6.53 2.04
CA PRO A 25 -20.22 -5.73 0.81
C PRO A 25 -19.04 -4.77 0.64
N ILE A 26 -18.37 -4.37 1.73
CA ILE A 26 -17.21 -3.48 1.70
C ILE A 26 -15.94 -4.16 1.16
N VAL A 27 -15.92 -5.49 1.05
CA VAL A 27 -14.77 -6.26 0.60
C VAL A 27 -14.54 -6.12 -0.89
N ASN A 28 -13.33 -5.66 -1.26
CA ASN A 28 -12.82 -5.73 -2.62
C ASN A 28 -12.09 -7.06 -2.87
N ASN A 29 -12.78 -8.02 -3.49
CA ASN A 29 -12.27 -9.37 -3.79
C ASN A 29 -11.05 -9.41 -4.73
N LYS A 30 -10.65 -8.28 -5.35
CA LYS A 30 -9.45 -8.18 -6.18
C LYS A 30 -8.17 -7.98 -5.35
N LEU A 31 -8.34 -7.71 -4.05
CA LEU A 31 -7.25 -7.46 -3.13
C LEU A 31 -7.08 -8.61 -2.14
N LYS A 32 -5.90 -8.67 -1.54
CA LYS A 32 -5.55 -9.61 -0.47
C LYS A 32 -4.90 -8.85 0.67
N VAL A 33 -4.88 -9.49 1.84
CA VAL A 33 -4.14 -8.98 2.99
C VAL A 33 -2.64 -9.02 2.71
N GLU A 34 -1.98 -7.87 2.83
CA GLU A 34 -0.55 -7.69 2.56
C GLU A 34 0.06 -6.61 3.45
N VAL A 35 1.32 -6.79 3.81
CA VAL A 35 2.12 -5.85 4.61
C VAL A 35 3.25 -5.33 3.73
N VAL A 36 3.44 -4.01 3.69
CA VAL A 36 4.33 -3.35 2.73
C VAL A 36 5.26 -2.38 3.44
N GLY A 37 6.55 -2.42 3.09
CA GLY A 37 7.52 -1.38 3.44
C GLY A 37 7.84 -1.25 4.93
N PHE A 38 7.73 -2.34 5.72
CA PHE A 38 8.03 -2.27 7.14
C PHE A 38 9.51 -1.97 7.40
N VAL A 39 9.78 -0.87 8.10
CA VAL A 39 11.13 -0.45 8.52
C VAL A 39 11.16 -0.21 10.04
N ASN A 40 12.35 -0.14 10.62
CA ASN A 40 12.49 0.23 12.03
C ASN A 40 12.20 1.73 12.21
N TRP A 41 11.54 2.08 13.29
CA TRP A 41 11.11 3.45 13.59
C TRP A 41 11.28 3.78 15.06
N GLY A 42 11.81 4.98 15.31
CA GLY A 42 12.05 5.50 16.65
C GLY A 42 13.18 4.79 17.40
N GLU A 43 13.72 5.49 18.39
CA GLU A 43 14.72 4.95 19.31
C GLU A 43 14.24 5.12 20.76
N GLU A 44 14.34 4.06 21.56
CA GLU A 44 14.11 4.09 23.00
C GLU A 44 15.33 3.45 23.67
N SER A 45 16.05 4.22 24.48
CA SER A 45 17.24 3.76 25.22
C SER A 45 18.30 3.07 24.34
N GLY A 46 18.58 3.64 23.16
CA GLY A 46 19.57 3.13 22.21
C GLY A 46 19.16 1.85 21.47
N LYS A 47 17.88 1.47 21.53
CA LYS A 47 17.30 0.36 20.75
C LYS A 47 16.15 0.86 19.90
N GLN A 48 15.91 0.17 18.79
CA GLN A 48 14.76 0.45 17.93
C GLN A 48 13.46 0.22 18.67
N ALA A 49 12.64 1.25 18.77
CA ALA A 49 11.45 1.27 19.60
C ALA A 49 10.23 0.65 18.90
N SER A 50 10.21 0.64 17.56
CA SER A 50 9.08 0.16 16.77
C SER A 50 9.48 -0.28 15.37
N LYS A 51 8.52 -0.90 14.68
CA LYS A 51 8.50 -0.99 13.22
C LYS A 51 7.29 -0.26 12.66
N VAL A 52 7.46 0.45 11.55
CA VAL A 52 6.37 1.15 10.84
C VAL A 52 6.27 0.64 9.41
N GLY A 53 5.06 0.43 8.93
CA GLY A 53 4.78 0.01 7.55
C GLY A 53 3.31 0.21 7.19
N VAL A 54 2.89 -0.28 6.03
CA VAL A 54 1.49 -0.22 5.59
C VAL A 54 0.86 -1.61 5.60
N LEU A 55 -0.36 -1.71 6.12
CA LEU A 55 -1.22 -2.87 6.03
C LEU A 55 -2.31 -2.61 4.98
N ILE A 56 -2.37 -3.48 3.98
CA ILE A 56 -3.44 -3.53 2.99
C ILE A 56 -4.38 -4.67 3.39
N THR A 57 -5.67 -4.39 3.39
CA THR A 57 -6.73 -5.39 3.45
C THR A 57 -7.72 -5.16 2.30
N PRO A 58 -8.59 -6.14 1.99
CA PRO A 58 -9.68 -5.91 1.03
C PRO A 58 -10.68 -4.80 1.39
N TRP A 59 -10.67 -4.28 2.62
CA TRP A 59 -11.66 -3.29 3.07
C TRP A 59 -11.07 -1.97 3.59
N PHE A 60 -9.80 -1.93 4.00
CA PHE A 60 -9.06 -0.71 4.33
C PHE A 60 -7.56 -0.81 3.98
N MET A 61 -6.88 0.33 3.93
CA MET A 61 -5.42 0.45 3.98
C MET A 61 -5.01 1.40 5.11
N ASN A 62 -4.07 0.96 5.97
CA ASN A 62 -3.62 1.73 7.14
C ASN A 62 -2.09 1.78 7.22
N ILE A 63 -1.54 2.90 7.73
CA ILE A 63 -0.20 2.89 8.33
C ILE A 63 -0.31 2.13 9.66
N VAL A 64 0.65 1.25 9.92
CA VAL A 64 0.72 0.45 11.14
C VAL A 64 2.05 0.68 11.83
N LEU A 65 2.00 0.99 13.12
CA LEU A 65 3.15 1.01 14.01
C LEU A 65 3.07 -0.21 14.93
N LEU A 66 4.16 -0.99 14.97
CA LEU A 66 4.35 -2.15 15.83
C LEU A 66 5.41 -1.80 16.88
N PRO A 67 5.00 -1.42 18.10
CA PRO A 67 5.89 -1.22 19.23
C PRO A 67 6.67 -2.48 19.58
N ASN A 68 7.92 -2.31 19.98
CA ASN A 68 8.74 -3.34 20.56
C ASN A 68 9.13 -2.96 22.00
N GLY A 69 9.43 -3.94 22.84
CA GLY A 69 10.01 -3.71 24.16
C GLY A 69 9.13 -2.85 25.08
N ILE A 70 9.72 -1.80 25.66
CA ILE A 70 9.10 -1.00 26.74
C ILE A 70 7.95 -0.13 26.21
N MET A 71 8.05 0.41 24.99
CA MET A 71 6.94 1.15 24.37
C MET A 71 5.64 0.35 24.32
N GLN A 72 5.70 -0.97 24.13
CA GLN A 72 4.51 -1.81 24.11
C GLN A 72 3.73 -1.75 25.44
N GLN A 73 4.42 -1.54 26.56
CA GLN A 73 3.83 -1.49 27.91
C GLN A 73 3.29 -0.11 28.29
N LYS A 74 3.73 0.96 27.61
CA LYS A 74 3.33 2.35 27.91
C LYS A 74 2.05 2.77 27.20
N ILE A 75 1.64 2.05 26.15
CA ILE A 75 0.53 2.43 25.29
C ILE A 75 -0.79 1.89 25.86
N ARG A 76 -1.72 2.82 26.14
CA ARG A 76 -3.08 2.47 26.61
C ARG A 76 -3.99 2.24 25.41
N VAL A 77 -4.54 1.03 25.32
CA VAL A 77 -5.50 0.60 24.29
C VAL A 77 -6.75 1.50 24.29
N GLY A 78 -7.32 1.75 23.11
CA GLY A 78 -8.53 2.56 22.93
C GLY A 78 -8.30 4.08 23.00
N LYS A 79 -7.05 4.54 23.08
CA LYS A 79 -6.68 5.96 22.97
C LYS A 79 -6.04 6.28 21.64
N THR A 80 -6.12 7.55 21.25
CA THR A 80 -5.34 8.10 20.15
C THR A 80 -3.94 8.47 20.64
N ALA A 81 -2.92 8.16 19.85
CA ALA A 81 -1.54 8.62 20.04
C ALA A 81 -1.08 9.36 18.79
N ASN A 82 -0.55 10.57 18.96
CA ASN A 82 0.03 11.32 17.85
C ASN A 82 1.50 10.97 17.71
N ILE A 83 1.93 10.67 16.48
CA ILE A 83 3.30 10.32 16.15
C ILE A 83 3.81 11.29 15.08
N LEU A 84 4.92 11.96 15.36
CA LEU A 84 5.60 12.85 14.43
C LEU A 84 6.52 12.04 13.52
N PHE A 85 6.25 12.07 12.22
CA PHE A 85 7.11 11.57 11.14
C PHE A 85 7.78 12.75 10.41
N PRO A 86 8.80 12.52 9.57
CA PRO A 86 9.44 13.57 8.78
C PRO A 86 8.47 14.39 7.92
N ASP A 87 7.41 13.76 7.42
CA ASP A 87 6.37 14.42 6.60
C ASP A 87 5.30 15.17 7.44
N GLY A 88 5.25 14.95 8.76
CA GLY A 88 4.27 15.57 9.63
C GLY A 88 3.75 14.66 10.74
N GLU A 89 2.79 15.17 11.49
CA GLU A 89 2.17 14.47 12.60
C GLU A 89 0.94 13.67 12.15
N TYR A 90 0.83 12.44 12.65
CA TYR A 90 -0.27 11.53 12.34
C TYR A 90 -0.92 11.02 13.63
N SER A 91 -2.25 11.00 13.67
CA SER A 91 -3.03 10.45 14.77
C SER A 91 -3.30 8.96 14.56
N PHE A 92 -2.82 8.14 15.49
CA PHE A 92 -3.02 6.69 15.46
C PHE A 92 -3.99 6.23 16.53
N LEU A 93 -4.84 5.28 16.19
CA LEU A 93 -5.66 4.53 17.14
C LEU A 93 -4.88 3.34 17.67
N THR A 94 -4.90 3.16 18.99
CA THR A 94 -4.28 2.02 19.67
C THR A 94 -5.20 0.81 19.65
N GLN A 95 -4.66 -0.30 19.17
CA GLN A 95 -5.32 -1.60 19.04
C GLN A 95 -4.60 -2.62 19.93
N LEU A 96 -5.31 -3.70 20.28
CA LEU A 96 -4.75 -4.83 20.99
C LEU A 96 -5.09 -6.10 20.24
N ASP A 97 -4.09 -6.91 19.99
CA ASP A 97 -4.25 -8.29 19.56
C ASP A 97 -3.67 -9.25 20.61
N ASP A 98 -4.35 -10.36 20.85
CA ASP A 98 -3.96 -11.32 21.88
C ASP A 98 -2.65 -12.08 21.54
N GLU A 99 -2.30 -12.18 20.25
CA GLU A 99 -1.16 -12.97 19.79
C GLU A 99 0.12 -12.12 19.66
N PHE A 100 0.02 -10.87 19.20
CA PHE A 100 1.20 -10.00 18.99
C PHE A 100 1.15 -8.67 19.75
N GLY A 101 0.14 -8.48 20.60
CA GLY A 101 0.04 -7.39 21.56
C GLY A 101 -0.43 -6.07 20.96
N VAL A 102 -0.05 -4.97 21.62
CA VAL A 102 -0.48 -3.63 21.22
C VAL A 102 0.15 -3.22 19.90
N TYR A 103 -0.66 -2.65 19.01
CA TYR A 103 -0.23 -2.01 17.77
C TYR A 103 -1.05 -0.74 17.54
N LEU A 104 -0.60 0.10 16.62
CA LEU A 104 -1.27 1.36 16.33
C LEU A 104 -1.59 1.46 14.84
N THR A 105 -2.75 2.01 14.51
CA THR A 105 -3.20 2.16 13.12
C THR A 105 -3.62 3.58 12.80
N CYS A 106 -3.19 4.10 11.65
CA CYS A 106 -3.67 5.34 11.06
C CYS A 106 -4.31 5.02 9.70
N SER A 107 -5.58 5.39 9.50
CA SER A 107 -6.32 5.05 8.28
C SER A 107 -5.86 5.90 7.10
N LEU A 108 -5.59 5.26 5.95
CA LEU A 108 -5.28 5.94 4.70
C LEU A 108 -6.47 5.88 3.74
N PHE A 109 -7.02 4.68 3.53
CA PHE A 109 -8.11 4.44 2.60
C PHE A 109 -9.15 3.49 3.19
N SER A 110 -10.41 3.87 3.08
CA SER A 110 -11.57 3.02 3.34
C SER A 110 -12.79 3.69 2.68
N PRO A 111 -13.56 2.98 1.83
CA PRO A 111 -13.36 1.59 1.39
C PRO A 111 -12.26 1.46 0.31
N MET A 112 -11.88 0.23 -0.01
CA MET A 112 -10.79 -0.07 -0.95
C MET A 112 -11.24 -0.23 -2.43
N PHE A 113 -12.41 0.28 -2.80
CA PHE A 113 -12.99 0.03 -4.13
C PHE A 113 -12.24 0.69 -5.29
N GLU A 114 -11.51 1.78 -5.04
CA GLU A 114 -10.75 2.49 -6.07
C GLU A 114 -9.52 1.70 -6.57
N PHE A 115 -9.07 0.72 -5.79
CA PHE A 115 -7.94 -0.13 -6.12
C PHE A 115 -8.39 -1.31 -7.00
N LYS A 116 -8.05 -1.26 -8.28
CA LYS A 116 -8.48 -2.27 -9.28
C LYS A 116 -7.63 -3.53 -9.23
N THR A 117 -6.40 -3.44 -8.73
CA THR A 117 -5.45 -4.56 -8.65
C THR A 117 -4.65 -4.49 -7.35
N GLN A 118 -4.16 -5.64 -6.91
CA GLN A 118 -3.22 -5.69 -5.79
C GLN A 118 -1.97 -4.86 -6.06
N THR A 119 -1.45 -4.91 -7.28
CA THR A 119 -0.25 -4.16 -7.68
C THR A 119 -0.44 -2.66 -7.48
N GLN A 120 -1.61 -2.12 -7.83
CA GLN A 120 -1.94 -0.71 -7.61
C GLN A 120 -1.94 -0.38 -6.11
N ALA A 121 -2.53 -1.23 -5.27
CA ALA A 121 -2.56 -1.02 -3.82
C ALA A 121 -1.14 -1.06 -3.20
N VAL A 122 -0.29 -1.99 -3.64
CA VAL A 122 1.11 -2.10 -3.19
C VAL A 122 1.94 -0.90 -3.63
N GLU A 123 1.75 -0.40 -4.85
CA GLU A 123 2.40 0.81 -5.34
C GLU A 123 2.03 2.02 -4.48
N THR A 124 0.74 2.23 -4.22
CA THR A 124 0.27 3.31 -3.36
C THR A 124 0.81 3.18 -1.93
N ALA A 125 0.80 1.98 -1.35
CA ALA A 125 1.38 1.75 -0.03
C ALA A 125 2.89 2.07 0.01
N THR A 126 3.62 1.72 -1.04
CA THR A 126 5.05 2.03 -1.18
C THR A 126 5.28 3.54 -1.30
N ALA A 127 4.44 4.24 -2.08
CA ALA A 127 4.48 5.69 -2.21
C ALA A 127 4.23 6.40 -0.87
N VAL A 128 3.24 5.93 -0.10
CA VAL A 128 2.94 6.44 1.23
C VAL A 128 4.14 6.27 2.15
N MET A 129 4.81 5.11 2.15
CA MET A 129 6.03 4.93 2.96
C MET A 129 7.16 5.87 2.55
N GLY A 130 7.33 6.11 1.24
CA GLY A 130 8.33 7.06 0.74
C GLY A 130 8.06 8.51 1.14
N GLN A 131 6.79 8.91 1.13
CA GLN A 131 6.37 10.22 1.61
C GLN A 131 6.55 10.31 3.13
N LEU A 132 6.00 9.37 3.89
CA LEU A 132 6.02 9.33 5.35
C LEU A 132 7.44 9.48 5.91
N LEU A 133 8.39 8.72 5.36
CA LEU A 133 9.80 8.72 5.79
C LEU A 133 10.64 9.81 5.11
N GLN A 134 10.07 10.55 4.15
CA GLN A 134 10.77 11.49 3.28
C GLN A 134 12.00 10.89 2.58
N ASN A 135 12.01 9.56 2.34
CA ASN A 135 13.12 8.84 1.74
C ASN A 135 13.08 8.92 0.20
N ASP A 136 14.14 9.47 -0.39
CA ASP A 136 14.24 9.74 -1.83
C ASP A 136 14.32 8.47 -2.70
N GLU A 137 14.76 7.33 -2.18
CA GLU A 137 14.76 6.06 -2.93
C GLU A 137 13.34 5.59 -3.26
N PHE A 138 12.39 5.80 -2.35
CA PHE A 138 10.99 5.45 -2.54
C PHE A 138 10.24 6.47 -3.41
N LYS A 139 10.58 7.77 -3.30
CA LYS A 139 10.04 8.82 -4.18
C LYS A 139 10.50 8.65 -5.63
N LYS A 140 11.73 8.17 -5.85
CA LYS A 140 12.28 7.91 -7.19
C LYS A 140 11.56 6.75 -7.88
N ALA A 141 11.29 5.65 -7.18
CA ALA A 141 10.54 4.51 -7.74
C ALA A 141 9.12 4.90 -8.20
N GLU A 142 8.43 5.77 -7.46
CA GLU A 142 7.12 6.35 -7.84
C GLU A 142 7.20 7.22 -9.10
N LYS A 143 8.22 8.08 -9.18
CA LYS A 143 8.46 8.97 -10.33
C LYS A 143 8.81 8.18 -11.59
N ASP A 144 9.66 7.17 -11.46
CA ASP A 144 10.09 6.31 -12.56
C ASP A 144 8.92 5.47 -13.09
N LYS A 145 8.04 5.00 -12.21
CA LYS A 145 6.84 4.25 -12.58
C LYS A 145 5.79 5.12 -13.26
N LYS A 146 5.55 6.34 -12.77
CA LYS A 146 4.69 7.34 -13.43
C LYS A 146 5.22 7.71 -14.82
N ALA A 147 6.54 7.87 -14.96
CA ALA A 147 7.17 8.16 -16.25
C ALA A 147 7.05 6.98 -17.23
N LEU A 148 7.16 5.74 -16.77
CA LEU A 148 6.98 4.55 -17.61
C LEU A 148 5.53 4.38 -18.08
N VAL A 149 4.56 4.56 -17.20
CA VAL A 149 3.12 4.50 -17.54
C VAL A 149 2.75 5.60 -18.54
N GLN A 150 3.34 6.80 -18.39
CA GLN A 150 3.12 7.89 -19.34
C GLN A 150 3.71 7.56 -20.72
N LYS A 151 4.94 7.03 -20.78
CA LYS A 151 5.54 6.59 -22.06
C LYS A 151 4.72 5.53 -22.77
N ILE A 152 4.20 4.54 -22.06
CA ILE A 152 3.35 3.48 -22.65
C ILE A 152 2.04 4.08 -23.21
N LYS A 153 1.42 5.02 -22.48
CA LYS A 153 0.22 5.73 -22.97
C LYS A 153 0.51 6.59 -24.19
N ASP A 154 1.66 7.27 -24.21
CA ASP A 154 2.06 8.12 -25.32
C ASP A 154 2.34 7.25 -26.57
N ASP A 155 3.02 6.11 -26.44
CA ASP A 155 3.27 5.15 -27.51
C ASP A 155 1.97 4.48 -28.03
N GLU A 156 1.03 4.13 -27.15
CA GLU A 156 -0.30 3.65 -27.55
C GLU A 156 -1.13 4.72 -28.28
N THR A 157 -0.96 5.99 -27.90
CA THR A 157 -1.64 7.11 -28.54
C THR A 157 -1.03 7.39 -29.92
N LEU A 158 0.31 7.38 -30.01
CA LEU A 158 1.07 7.52 -31.26
C LEU A 158 0.74 6.41 -32.25
N SER A 159 0.72 5.15 -31.81
CA SER A 159 0.36 4.00 -32.67
C SER A 159 -1.08 4.09 -33.20
N LYS A 160 -2.06 4.50 -32.37
CA LYS A 160 -3.45 4.73 -32.80
C LYS A 160 -3.56 5.89 -33.80
N VAL A 161 -2.82 6.97 -33.62
CA VAL A 161 -2.82 8.12 -34.54
C VAL A 161 -2.19 7.76 -35.89
N THR A 162 -1.10 7.00 -35.90
CA THR A 162 -0.47 6.50 -37.13
C THR A 162 -1.38 5.54 -37.88
N SER A 163 -2.00 4.58 -37.18
CA SER A 163 -2.98 3.65 -37.76
C SER A 163 -4.19 4.37 -38.39
N ARG A 164 -4.69 5.44 -37.78
CA ARG A 164 -5.77 6.27 -38.34
C ARG A 164 -5.34 7.05 -39.58
N ARG A 165 -4.10 7.56 -39.64
CA ARG A 165 -3.57 8.26 -40.82
C ARG A 165 -3.36 7.32 -42.00
N ASP A 166 -2.93 6.09 -41.75
CA ASP A 166 -2.75 5.06 -42.79
C ASP A 166 -4.10 4.57 -43.35
N PHE A 167 -5.12 4.44 -42.50
CA PHE A 167 -6.49 4.13 -42.91
C PHE A 167 -7.09 5.21 -43.83
N LEU A 168 -6.87 6.50 -43.51
CA LEU A 168 -7.36 7.64 -44.31
C LEU A 168 -6.57 7.85 -45.61
N ARG A 169 -5.31 7.40 -45.68
CA ARG A 169 -4.47 7.53 -46.87
C ARG A 169 -4.74 6.47 -47.94
N GLY A 170 -5.60 5.48 -47.65
CA GLY A 170 -6.05 4.50 -48.62
C GLY A 170 -4.93 3.54 -49.02
N ASN A 171 -5.05 2.31 -48.56
CA ASN A 171 -4.25 1.19 -49.04
C ASN A 171 -4.56 0.94 -50.53
N LYS A 172 -3.88 1.68 -51.42
CA LYS A 172 -3.85 1.45 -52.87
C LYS A 172 -2.72 0.48 -53.20
N ASN A 173 -2.80 -0.76 -52.72
CA ASN A 173 -1.99 -1.85 -53.26
C ASN A 173 -2.90 -2.82 -54.03
N ASN A 174 -3.05 -2.44 -55.29
CA ASN A 174 -3.32 -3.19 -56.51
C ASN A 174 -3.49 -4.72 -56.42
N THR A 175 -4.55 -5.25 -57.05
CA THR A 175 -4.47 -6.50 -57.82
C THR A 175 -5.39 -6.37 -59.04
N GLN A 176 -4.87 -5.71 -60.10
CA GLN A 176 -5.14 -6.12 -61.47
C GLN A 176 -3.97 -7.01 -61.90
N VAL A 177 -4.23 -8.29 -62.10
CA VAL A 177 -3.51 -9.10 -63.10
C VAL A 177 -4.52 -10.08 -63.69
N LEU A 178 -4.84 -9.80 -64.97
CA LEU A 178 -5.30 -10.67 -66.06
C LEU A 178 -6.36 -11.74 -65.77
#